data_AF-A0A3D1T3R2-F1
#
_entry.id   AF-A0A3D1T3R2-F1
#
_cell.length_a   1.000
_cell.length_b   1.000
_cell.length_c   1.000
_cell.angle_alpha   90.00
_cell.angle_beta   90.00
_cell.angle_gamma   90.00
#
_symmetry.space_group_name_H-M   'P 1'
#
loop_
_entity.id
_entity.type
_entity.pdbx_description
1 polymer ?
#
loop_
_entity_poly.entity_id
_entity_poly.type
_entity_poly.pdbx_seq_one_letter_code
_entity_poly.pdbx_strand_id
1 'polypeptide(L)' 'ERMLGTDRNILRLAVFEILFCPDIPESATVNEAVELAKIYGDDHSGKFVNGILGNVIRSGRRVDTPKG' A
#
# COMPACT_ATOMS: atom_id res chain seq x y z
N GLU A 1 -14.92 -10.43 9.22
CA GLU A 1 -13.55 -10.69 9.72
C GLU A 1 -12.81 -9.36 9.87
N ARG A 2 -12.08 -9.14 10.96
CA ARG A 2 -11.41 -7.85 11.25
C ARG A 2 -9.99 -7.91 10.69
N MET A 3 -9.62 -6.94 9.87
CA MET A 3 -8.25 -6.81 9.33
C MET A 3 -7.22 -6.74 10.46
N LEU A 4 -6.13 -7.51 10.32
CA LEU A 4 -4.98 -7.51 11.23
C LEU A 4 -4.43 -6.09 11.42
N GLY A 5 -3.93 -5.80 12.62
CA GLY A 5 -3.31 -4.49 12.91
C GLY A 5 -2.12 -4.20 12.00
N THR A 6 -1.31 -5.23 11.71
CA THR A 6 -0.17 -5.16 10.80
C THR A 6 -0.60 -4.78 9.38
N ASP A 7 -1.50 -5.54 8.77
CA ASP A 7 -2.01 -5.27 7.42
C ASP A 7 -2.59 -3.86 7.30
N ARG A 8 -3.32 -3.42 8.33
CA ARG A 8 -3.86 -2.06 8.39
C ARG A 8 -2.77 -0.99 8.33
N ASN A 9 -1.69 -1.19 9.08
CA ASN A 9 -0.61 -0.22 9.16
C ASN A 9 0.21 -0.20 7.87
N ILE A 10 0.48 -1.38 7.29
CA ILE A 10 1.13 -1.50 5.98
C ILE A 10 0.31 -0.78 4.91
N LEU A 11 -1.00 -1.05 4.84
CA LEU A 11 -1.88 -0.41 3.87
C LEU A 11 -1.94 1.12 4.03
N ARG A 12 -1.95 1.64 5.27
CA ARG A 12 -1.93 3.09 5.50
C ARG A 12 -0.68 3.75 4.96
N LEU A 13 0.48 3.15 5.22
CA LEU A 13 1.76 3.67 4.74
C LEU A 13 1.83 3.63 3.21
N ALA A 14 1.50 2.48 2.62
CA ALA A 14 1.54 2.30 1.17
C ALA A 14 0.54 3.23 0.44
N VAL A 15 -0.67 3.39 0.96
CA VAL A 15 -1.65 4.32 0.39
C VAL A 15 -1.17 5.77 0.49
N PHE A 16 -0.52 6.15 1.59
CA PHE A 16 0.06 7.48 1.73
C PHE A 16 1.12 7.73 0.65
N GLU A 17 2.09 6.82 0.47
CA GLU A 17 3.12 6.96 -0.55
C GLU A 17 2.54 7.05 -1.96
N ILE A 18 1.60 6.15 -2.31
CA ILE A 18 0.94 6.13 -3.62
C ILE A 18 0.25 7.47 -3.92
N LEU A 19 -0.44 8.06 -2.94
CA LEU A 19 -1.26 9.24 -3.17
C LEU A 19 -0.49 10.56 -3.06
N PHE A 20 0.58 10.62 -2.26
CA PHE A 20 1.20 11.89 -1.86
C PHE A 20 2.71 11.98 -2.13
N CYS A 21 3.38 10.88 -2.50
CA CYS A 21 4.82 10.86 -2.78
C CYS A 21 5.09 10.69 -4.29
N PRO A 22 5.04 11.77 -5.11
CA PRO A 22 5.24 11.72 -6.57
C PRO A 22 6.56 11.09 -7.00
N ASP A 23 7.59 11.19 -6.17
CA ASP A 23 8.94 10.72 -6.47
C ASP A 23 9.13 9.22 -6.19
N ILE A 24 8.14 8.55 -5.60
CA ILE A 24 8.16 7.11 -5.32
C ILE A 24 7.29 6.38 -6.36
N PRO A 25 7.85 5.44 -7.14
CA PRO A 25 7.09 4.61 -8.05
C PRO A 25 6.08 3.73 -7.30
N GLU A 26 4.83 3.70 -7.76
CA GLU A 26 3.75 2.92 -7.14
C GLU A 26 4.08 1.42 -7.05
N SER A 27 4.76 0.89 -8.08
CA SER A 27 5.21 -0.50 -8.12
C SER A 27 6.22 -0.83 -7.03
N ALA A 28 7.09 0.12 -6.65
CA ALA A 28 8.06 -0.06 -5.58
C ALA A 28 7.35 -0.13 -4.21
N THR A 29 6.46 0.83 -3.93
CA THR A 29 5.62 0.83 -2.71
C THR A 29 4.80 -0.46 -2.59
N VAL A 30 4.18 -0.94 -3.68
CA VAL A 30 3.42 -2.20 -3.65
C VAL A 30 4.31 -3.39 -3.32
N ASN A 31 5.48 -3.49 -3.96
CA ASN A 31 6.40 -4.60 -3.72
C ASN A 31 6.85 -4.65 -2.26
N GLU A 32 7.27 -3.51 -1.71
CA GLU A 32 7.71 -3.42 -0.31
C GLU A 32 6.58 -3.72 0.67
N ALA A 33 5.37 -3.20 0.42
CA ALA A 33 4.21 -3.48 1.24
C ALA A 33 3.85 -4.98 1.27
N VAL A 34 3.95 -5.66 0.13
CA VAL A 34 3.70 -7.11 0.02
C VAL A 34 4.76 -7.91 0.77
N GLU A 35 6.03 -7.54 0.68
CA GLU A 35 7.10 -8.21 1.42
C GLU A 35 6.96 -8.00 2.94
N LEU A 36 6.65 -6.78 3.39
CA LEU A 36 6.34 -6.53 4.81
C LEU A 36 5.15 -7.37 5.30
N ALA A 37 4.11 -7.51 4.46
CA ALA A 37 2.92 -8.29 4.81
C ALA A 37 3.23 -9.79 4.91
N LYS A 38 4.15 -10.33 4.10
CA LYS A 38 4.64 -11.72 4.22
C LYS A 38 5.48 -11.94 5.48
N ILE A 39 6.27 -10.94 5.89
CA ILE A 39 7.17 -11.06 7.05
C ILE A 39 6.40 -10.93 8.36
N TYR A 40 5.43 -10.01 8.43
CA TYR A 40 4.79 -9.61 9.70
C TYR A 40 3.30 -9.95 9.80
N GLY A 41 2.68 -10.40 8.70
CA GLY A 41 1.28 -10.79 8.64
C GLY A 41 1.08 -12.30 8.79
N ASP A 42 -0.05 -12.79 8.27
CA ASP A 42 -0.35 -14.22 8.16
C ASP A 42 -0.14 -14.75 6.72
N ASP A 43 -0.44 -16.04 6.52
CA ASP A 43 -0.31 -16.72 5.22
C ASP A 43 -1.11 -16.06 4.07
N HIS A 44 -2.09 -15.22 4.39
CA HIS A 44 -2.95 -14.53 3.44
C HIS A 44 -2.61 -13.04 3.28
N SER A 45 -1.91 -12.43 4.23
CA SER A 45 -1.57 -11.00 4.26
C SER A 45 -0.91 -10.50 2.97
N GLY A 46 0.09 -11.21 2.43
CA GLY A 46 0.77 -10.80 1.19
C GLY A 46 -0.18 -10.67 -0.01
N LYS A 47 -1.08 -11.65 -0.20
CA LYS A 47 -2.07 -11.64 -1.28
C LYS A 47 -3.15 -10.59 -1.03
N PHE A 48 -3.58 -10.43 0.22
CA PHE A 48 -4.57 -9.45 0.62
C PHE A 48 -4.08 -8.02 0.36
N VAL A 49 -2.88 -7.67 0.83
CA VAL A 49 -2.27 -6.34 0.61
C VAL A 49 -2.10 -6.05 -0.87
N ASN A 50 -1.56 -6.99 -1.66
CA ASN A 50 -1.40 -6.82 -3.11
C ASN A 50 -2.74 -6.51 -3.81
N GLY A 51 -3.81 -7.24 -3.45
CA GLY A 51 -5.14 -7.04 -4.01
C GLY A 51 -5.73 -5.67 -3.69
N ILE A 52 -5.58 -5.21 -2.45
CA ILE A 52 -6.09 -3.89 -2.02
C ILE A 52 -5.30 -2.77 -2.70
N LEU A 53 -3.97 -2.80 -2.69
CA LEU A 53 -3.16 -1.74 -3.31
C LEU A 53 -3.35 -1.68 -4.83
N GLY A 54 -3.54 -2.83 -5.48
CA GLY A 54 -3.92 -2.86 -6.90
C GLY A 54 -5.26 -2.16 -7.17
N ASN A 55 -6.25 -2.27 -6.27
CA ASN A 55 -7.50 -1.51 -6.36
C ASN A 55 -7.27 -0.02 -6.11
N VAL A 56 -6.43 0.34 -5.14
CA VAL A 56 -6.08 1.74 -4.85
C VAL A 56 -5.45 2.40 -6.08
N ILE A 57 -4.49 1.76 -6.75
CA ILE A 57 -3.85 2.33 -7.95
C ILE A 57 -4.87 2.51 -9.09
N ARG A 58 -5.77 1.55 -9.30
CA ARG A 58 -6.80 1.65 -10.35
C ARG A 58 -7.86 2.72 -10.07
N SER A 59 -8.12 3.02 -8.80
CA SER A 59 -9.23 3.91 -8.38
C SER A 59 -8.75 5.28 -7.92
N GLY A 60 -7.51 5.38 -7.46
CA GLY A 60 -6.91 6.56 -6.88
C GLY A 60 -6.37 7.48 -7.95
N ARG A 61 -6.74 8.76 -7.88
CA ARG A 61 -5.98 9.81 -8.55
C ARG A 61 -4.86 10.24 -7.62
N ARG A 62 -3.64 10.31 -8.14
CA ARG A 62 -2.54 10.97 -7.42
C ARG A 62 -3.00 12.38 -7.08
N VAL A 63 -2.76 12.80 -5.85
CA VAL A 63 -3.02 14.17 -5.45
C VAL A 63 -1.80 14.95 -5.90
N ASP A 64 -2.00 15.93 -6.78
CA ASP A 64 -0.94 16.88 -7.11
C ASP A 64 -0.66 17.70 -5.86
N THR A 65 0.35 17.29 -5.09
CA THR A 65 0.83 18.06 -3.95
C THR A 65 1.51 19.30 -4.51
N PRO A 66 1.12 20.53 -4.09
CA PRO A 66 1.82 21.73 -4.49
C PRO A 66 3.30 21.58 -4.12
N LYS A 67 4.20 21.65 -5.11
CA LYS A 67 5.61 21.87 -4.82
C LYS A 67 5.68 23.27 -4.21
N GLY A 68 6.01 23.33 -2.91
CA GLY A 68 6.19 24.58 -2.19
C GLY A 68 7.25 25.48 -2.80
#